data_AF-A0A7S2QQV6-F1
#
_entry.id   AF-A0A7S2QQV6-F1
#
_cell.length_a   1.000
_cell.length_b   1.000
_cell.length_c   1.000
_cell.angle_alpha   90.00
_cell.angle_beta   90.00
_cell.angle_gamma   90.00
#
_symmetry.space_group_name_H-M   'P 1'
#
loop_
_entity.id
_entity.type
_entity.pdbx_description
1 polymer ?
#
loop_
_entity_poly.entity_id
_entity_poly.type
_entity_poly.pdbx_seq_one_letter_code
_entity_poly.pdbx_strand_id
1 'polypeptide(L)'
;QTMYPLILKIQKKVTCNQVRGIFGFNESHNIGKYGFPAVQAAPSFSTCFPRILGGRTDLRCLIPQAIDQDPYFRMTRDVAPRLGLLKPALIHSKFFPALQGFKTKMSGSDSSTTVYVSDSPEEITTKINKFAFTGGQMTEKEQRA
;
A
#
# COMPACT_ATOMS: atom_id res chain seq x y z
N GLN A 1 16.42 21.30 -0.16
CA GLN A 1 16.47 20.07 0.66
C GLN A 1 15.22 20.06 1.54
N THR A 2 14.23 19.18 1.33
CA THR A 2 12.88 19.39 1.92
C THR A 2 12.08 18.14 2.31
N MET A 3 12.64 16.94 2.19
CA MET A 3 11.95 15.73 2.65
C MET A 3 12.32 15.39 4.10
N TYR A 4 13.62 15.30 4.41
CA TYR A 4 14.09 14.87 5.73
C TYR A 4 13.59 15.73 6.90
N PRO A 5 13.59 17.09 6.82
CA PRO A 5 13.04 17.91 7.91
C PRO A 5 11.55 17.66 8.18
N LEU A 6 10.77 17.33 7.14
CA LEU A 6 9.35 17.00 7.29
C LEU A 6 9.17 15.62 7.92
N ILE A 7 9.99 14.63 7.55
CA ILE A 7 10.02 13.31 8.19
C ILE A 7 10.24 13.46 9.69
N LEU A 8 11.24 14.25 10.12
CA LEU A 8 11.50 14.51 11.54
C LEU A 8 10.30 15.18 12.24
N LYS A 9 9.61 16.12 11.57
CA LYS A 9 8.38 16.75 12.11
C LYS A 9 7.26 15.73 12.30
N ILE A 10 7.10 14.79 11.38
CA ILE A 10 6.09 13.71 11.49
C ILE A 10 6.47 12.74 12.60
N GLN A 11 7.73 12.28 12.67
CA GLN A 11 8.22 11.41 13.74
C GLN A 11 7.99 12.01 15.13
N LYS A 12 8.18 13.33 15.29
CA LYS A 12 7.90 14.03 16.55
C LYS A 12 6.41 14.02 16.95
N LYS A 13 5.49 13.72 16.03
CA LYS A 13 4.02 13.71 16.25
C LYS A 13 3.42 12.30 16.33
N VAL A 14 4.22 11.25 16.15
CA VAL A 14 3.79 9.86 16.19
C VAL A 14 4.55 9.13 17.30
N THR A 15 3.84 8.59 18.28
CA THR A 15 4.47 7.85 19.39
C THR A 15 4.72 6.40 19.03
N CYS A 16 5.67 5.75 19.71
CA CYS A 16 5.90 4.31 19.53
C CYS A 16 4.62 3.50 19.77
N ASN A 17 3.81 3.85 20.78
CA ASN A 17 2.54 3.18 21.06
C ASN A 17 1.56 3.26 19.87
N GLN A 18 1.49 4.40 19.19
CA GLN A 18 0.67 4.55 17.98
C GLN A 18 1.19 3.64 16.87
N VAL A 19 2.50 3.62 16.62
CA VAL A 19 3.10 2.75 15.59
C VAL A 19 2.83 1.27 15.90
N ARG A 20 2.98 0.84 17.15
CA ARG A 20 2.67 -0.54 17.57
C ARG A 20 1.20 -0.89 17.33
N GLY A 21 0.28 0.02 17.70
CA GLY A 21 -1.15 -0.21 17.53
C GLY A 21 -1.61 -0.24 16.07
N ILE A 22 -0.98 0.54 15.20
CA ILE A 22 -1.35 0.66 13.78
C ILE A 22 -0.71 -0.46 12.94
N PHE A 23 0.57 -0.76 13.18
CA PHE A 23 1.38 -1.64 12.31
C PHE A 23 1.80 -2.95 12.97
N GLY A 24 1.46 -3.18 14.25
CA GLY A 24 1.79 -4.42 14.96
C GLY A 24 3.27 -4.58 15.30
N PHE A 25 4.05 -3.50 15.32
CA PHE A 25 5.47 -3.57 15.71
C PHE A 25 5.63 -3.90 17.20
N ASN A 26 6.75 -4.51 17.53
CA ASN A 26 7.15 -4.85 18.90
C ASN A 26 8.63 -4.48 19.13
N GLU A 27 9.14 -4.73 20.32
CA GLU A 27 10.49 -4.29 20.74
C GLU A 27 11.64 -5.01 20.03
N SER A 28 11.39 -6.14 19.35
CA SER A 28 12.41 -6.82 18.55
C SER A 28 12.56 -6.23 17.13
N HIS A 29 11.65 -5.35 16.71
CA HIS A 29 11.77 -4.64 15.44
C HIS A 29 12.78 -3.49 15.55
N ASN A 30 13.67 -3.37 14.56
CA ASN A 30 14.68 -2.32 14.55
C ASN A 30 14.07 -0.91 14.46
N ILE A 31 14.84 0.09 14.91
CA ILE A 31 14.44 1.51 14.92
C ILE A 31 14.09 2.06 13.53
N GLY A 32 14.66 1.51 12.47
CA GLY A 32 14.36 1.88 11.09
C GLY A 32 12.91 1.55 10.72
N LYS A 33 12.42 0.37 11.13
CA LYS A 33 11.01 -0.01 10.93
C LYS A 33 10.07 0.95 11.68
N TYR A 34 10.38 1.31 12.93
CA TYR A 34 9.60 2.30 13.69
C TYR A 34 9.59 3.70 13.04
N GLY A 35 10.70 4.10 12.41
CA GLY A 35 10.82 5.39 11.75
C GLY A 35 10.19 5.45 10.35
N PHE A 36 9.97 4.31 9.69
CA PHE A 36 9.53 4.21 8.31
C PHE A 36 8.13 4.81 8.02
N PRO A 37 7.10 4.67 8.89
CA PRO A 37 5.80 5.28 8.63
C PRO A 37 5.85 6.78 8.34
N ALA A 38 6.78 7.51 8.98
CA ALA A 38 6.96 8.94 8.71
C ALA A 38 7.56 9.22 7.32
N VAL A 39 8.40 8.30 6.81
CA VAL A 39 8.96 8.37 5.46
C VAL A 39 7.85 8.22 4.42
N GLN A 40 6.94 7.25 4.61
CA GLN A 40 5.79 7.05 3.71
C GLN A 40 4.74 8.17 3.81
N ALA A 41 4.60 8.79 4.99
CA ALA A 41 3.70 9.92 5.18
C ALA A 41 4.18 11.21 4.50
N ALA A 42 5.49 11.50 4.51
CA ALA A 42 6.04 12.79 4.06
C ALA A 42 5.67 13.20 2.61
N PRO A 43 5.67 12.29 1.61
CA PRO A 43 5.24 12.60 0.25
C PRO A 43 3.79 13.09 0.11
N SER A 44 2.96 12.92 1.14
CA SER A 44 1.57 13.39 1.15
C SER A 44 1.45 14.92 1.19
N PHE A 45 2.56 15.63 1.40
CA PHE A 45 2.59 17.08 1.58
C PHE A 45 3.48 17.74 0.53
N SER A 46 2.95 18.75 -0.17
CA SER A 46 3.65 19.42 -1.27
C SER A 46 4.97 20.09 -0.86
N THR A 47 5.08 20.49 0.41
CA THR A 47 6.32 21.02 1.02
C THR A 47 7.51 20.08 0.89
N CYS A 48 7.28 18.77 0.71
CA CYS A 48 8.31 17.78 0.46
C CYS A 48 9.04 18.03 -0.87
N PHE A 49 8.34 18.57 -1.88
CA PHE A 49 8.79 18.68 -3.27
C PHE A 49 8.75 20.12 -3.82
N PRO A 50 9.43 21.10 -3.20
CA PRO A 50 9.35 22.51 -3.58
C PRO A 50 9.88 22.78 -4.99
N ARG A 51 10.87 22.00 -5.47
CA ARG A 51 11.40 22.15 -6.83
C ARG A 51 10.39 21.73 -7.89
N ILE A 52 9.62 20.68 -7.61
CA ILE A 52 8.65 20.10 -8.55
C ILE A 52 7.32 20.87 -8.48
N LEU A 53 6.91 21.27 -7.27
CA LEU A 53 5.60 21.87 -6.98
C LEU A 53 5.66 23.38 -6.74
N GLY A 54 6.76 24.04 -7.12
CA GLY A 54 6.91 25.50 -7.06
C GLY A 54 6.84 26.09 -5.64
N GLY A 55 7.25 25.35 -4.62
CA GLY A 55 7.22 25.79 -3.23
C GLY A 55 5.82 25.97 -2.61
N ARG A 56 4.76 25.58 -3.33
CA ARG A 56 3.38 25.72 -2.86
C ARG A 56 3.08 24.79 -1.68
N THR A 57 2.32 25.30 -0.72
CA THR A 57 1.92 24.59 0.51
C THR A 57 0.42 24.30 0.60
N ASP A 58 -0.35 24.84 -0.35
CA ASP A 58 -1.81 24.80 -0.43
C ASP A 58 -2.35 23.72 -1.37
N LEU A 59 -1.46 22.89 -1.93
CA LEU A 59 -1.82 21.81 -2.83
C LEU A 59 -2.37 20.61 -2.05
N ARG A 60 -3.52 20.10 -2.47
CA ARG A 60 -4.07 18.84 -1.95
C ARG A 60 -3.40 17.64 -2.63
N CYS A 61 -3.15 16.60 -1.86
CA CYS A 61 -2.64 15.32 -2.34
C CYS A 61 -3.79 14.30 -2.46
N LEU A 62 -3.84 13.58 -3.58
CA LEU A 62 -4.71 12.43 -3.81
C LEU A 62 -3.83 11.18 -3.92
N ILE A 63 -4.14 10.14 -3.13
CA ILE A 63 -3.34 8.92 -3.06
C ILE A 63 -4.20 7.73 -3.52
N PRO A 64 -4.01 7.25 -4.76
CA PRO A 64 -4.60 6.00 -5.22
C PRO A 64 -3.78 4.81 -4.70
N GLN A 65 -4.44 3.87 -4.01
CA GLN A 65 -3.76 2.73 -3.39
C GLN A 65 -4.70 1.55 -3.15
N ALA A 66 -4.14 0.36 -2.92
CA ALA A 66 -4.91 -0.74 -2.31
C ALA A 66 -5.18 -0.46 -0.83
N ILE A 67 -6.24 -1.06 -0.29
CA ILE A 67 -6.72 -0.78 1.07
C ILE A 67 -5.73 -1.18 2.19
N ASP A 68 -4.77 -2.07 1.93
CA ASP A 68 -3.74 -2.48 2.91
C ASP A 68 -2.75 -1.36 3.27
N GLN A 69 -2.66 -0.31 2.46
CA GLN A 69 -1.82 0.85 2.72
C GLN A 69 -2.51 1.94 3.55
N ASP A 70 -3.84 1.86 3.74
CA ASP A 70 -4.63 2.84 4.52
C ASP A 70 -4.06 3.14 5.92
N PRO A 71 -3.51 2.17 6.70
CA PRO A 71 -2.94 2.44 8.01
C PRO A 71 -1.89 3.57 8.02
N TYR A 72 -1.05 3.68 6.98
CA TYR A 72 -0.07 4.77 6.83
C TYR A 72 -0.75 6.12 6.66
N PHE A 73 -1.79 6.19 5.85
CA PHE A 73 -2.41 7.45 5.49
C PHE A 73 -3.51 7.89 6.45
N ARG A 74 -4.10 6.94 7.18
CA ARG A 74 -4.89 7.22 8.38
C ARG A 74 -4.04 7.95 9.43
N MET A 75 -2.86 7.41 9.75
CA MET A 75 -1.88 8.08 10.61
C MET A 75 -1.48 9.46 10.05
N THR A 76 -1.21 9.54 8.74
CA THR A 76 -0.82 10.80 8.09
C THR A 76 -1.90 11.88 8.21
N ARG A 77 -3.17 11.52 8.03
CA ARG A 77 -4.32 12.42 8.18
C ARG A 77 -4.50 12.92 9.61
N ASP A 78 -4.14 12.13 10.62
CA ASP A 78 -4.15 12.55 12.03
C ASP A 78 -3.00 13.51 12.35
N VAL A 79 -1.85 13.38 11.69
CA VAL A 79 -0.67 14.23 11.91
C VAL A 79 -0.79 15.55 11.15
N ALA A 80 -1.35 15.55 9.94
CA ALA A 80 -1.45 16.72 9.06
C ALA A 80 -1.93 18.02 9.75
N PRO A 81 -3.09 18.07 10.44
CA PRO A 81 -3.55 19.30 11.07
C PRO A 81 -2.63 19.78 12.21
N ARG A 82 -1.94 18.86 12.91
CA ARG A 82 -0.97 19.18 13.98
C ARG A 82 0.31 19.82 13.45
N LEU A 83 0.52 19.78 12.14
CA LEU A 83 1.63 20.42 11.42
C LEU A 83 1.18 21.62 10.57
N GLY A 84 -0.11 21.97 10.59
CA GLY A 84 -0.67 23.02 9.72
C GLY A 84 -0.70 22.61 8.24
N LEU A 85 -0.75 21.31 7.93
CA LEU A 85 -0.75 20.78 6.57
C LEU A 85 -2.13 20.23 6.19
N LEU A 86 -2.40 20.19 4.88
CA LEU A 86 -3.65 19.67 4.34
C LEU A 86 -3.68 18.14 4.44
N LYS A 87 -4.83 17.59 4.90
CA LYS A 87 -5.04 16.14 4.94
C LYS A 87 -5.04 15.58 3.50
N PRO A 88 -4.32 14.49 3.21
CA PRO A 88 -4.42 13.83 1.91
C PRO A 88 -5.82 13.18 1.74
N ALA A 89 -6.30 13.18 0.49
CA ALA A 89 -7.46 12.41 0.05
C ALA A 89 -6.99 11.04 -0.45
N LEU A 90 -7.82 10.00 -0.24
CA LEU A 90 -7.48 8.62 -0.57
C LEU A 90 -8.55 8.04 -1.50
N ILE A 91 -8.13 7.25 -2.47
CA ILE A 91 -9.02 6.37 -3.26
C ILE A 91 -8.48 4.95 -3.14
N HIS A 92 -9.35 4.04 -2.71
CA HIS A 92 -8.98 2.66 -2.40
C HIS A 92 -9.41 1.69 -3.50
N SER A 93 -8.47 0.86 -3.96
CA SER A 93 -8.76 -0.29 -4.80
C SER A 93 -8.99 -1.55 -3.97
N LYS A 94 -9.74 -2.49 -4.54
CA LYS A 94 -9.83 -3.87 -4.03
C LYS A 94 -8.51 -4.59 -4.34
N PHE A 95 -8.22 -5.66 -3.59
CA PHE A 95 -7.09 -6.52 -3.91
C PHE A 95 -7.33 -7.28 -5.22
N PHE A 96 -6.27 -7.42 -6.01
CA PHE A 96 -6.25 -8.39 -7.08
C PHE A 96 -6.13 -9.79 -6.46
N PRO A 97 -7.07 -10.72 -6.77
CA PRO A 97 -7.04 -12.05 -6.17
C PRO A 97 -5.82 -12.85 -6.64
N ALA A 98 -5.32 -13.74 -5.79
CA ALA A 98 -4.35 -14.74 -6.21
C ALA A 98 -5.00 -15.75 -7.18
N LEU A 99 -4.19 -16.45 -7.97
CA LEU A 99 -4.70 -17.46 -8.91
C LEU A 99 -5.56 -18.52 -8.20
N GLN A 100 -5.18 -18.95 -7.00
CA GLN A 100 -5.89 -19.97 -6.21
C GLN A 100 -7.22 -19.51 -5.62
N GLY A 101 -7.60 -18.23 -5.80
CA GLY A 101 -8.91 -17.70 -5.46
C GLY A 101 -8.90 -16.43 -4.61
N PHE A 102 -10.09 -16.00 -4.20
CA PHE A 102 -10.35 -14.68 -3.60
C PHE A 102 -9.96 -14.52 -2.13
N LYS A 103 -9.55 -15.61 -1.45
CA LYS A 103 -9.20 -15.55 -0.02
C LYS A 103 -7.87 -14.85 0.24
N THR A 104 -6.99 -14.82 -0.75
CA THR A 104 -5.66 -14.23 -0.66
C THR A 104 -5.46 -13.21 -1.78
N LYS A 105 -4.71 -12.15 -1.47
CA LYS A 105 -4.23 -11.20 -2.49
C LYS A 105 -3.07 -11.82 -3.25
N MET A 106 -2.95 -11.50 -4.54
CA MET A 106 -1.79 -11.87 -5.33
C MET A 106 -0.51 -11.31 -4.69
N SER A 107 0.51 -12.15 -4.51
CA SER A 107 1.76 -11.80 -3.84
C SER A 107 2.94 -12.41 -4.59
N GLY A 108 3.92 -11.59 -4.94
CA GLY A 108 5.13 -12.03 -5.65
C GLY A 108 6.02 -12.99 -4.86
N SER A 109 5.66 -13.32 -3.62
CA SER A 109 6.34 -14.31 -2.77
C SER A 109 6.13 -15.76 -3.22
N ASP A 110 5.07 -16.05 -3.98
CA ASP A 110 4.79 -17.39 -4.50
C ASP A 110 4.49 -17.32 -6.00
N SER A 111 5.39 -17.89 -6.79
CA SER A 111 5.32 -17.87 -8.26
C SER A 111 4.14 -18.64 -8.83
N SER A 112 3.59 -19.60 -8.08
CA SER A 112 2.39 -20.35 -8.48
C SER A 112 1.10 -19.55 -8.30
N THR A 113 1.15 -18.47 -7.50
CA THR A 113 -0.02 -17.63 -7.16
C THR A 113 -0.12 -16.36 -8.01
N THR A 114 0.93 -16.03 -8.75
CA THR A 114 1.15 -14.72 -9.37
C THR A 114 1.52 -14.85 -10.85
N VAL A 115 0.84 -14.08 -11.69
CA VAL A 115 1.26 -13.81 -13.06
C VAL A 115 2.13 -12.56 -13.03
N TYR A 116 3.40 -12.70 -13.38
CA TYR A 116 4.35 -11.59 -13.41
C TYR A 116 4.31 -10.87 -14.76
N VAL A 117 4.65 -9.59 -14.74
CA VAL A 117 4.78 -8.79 -15.97
C VAL A 117 5.93 -9.23 -16.88
N SER A 118 6.82 -10.10 -16.37
CA SER A 118 7.93 -10.70 -17.10
C SER A 118 7.63 -12.12 -17.62
N ASP A 119 6.47 -12.68 -17.31
CA ASP A 119 6.13 -14.05 -17.74
C ASP A 119 5.99 -14.12 -19.27
N SER A 120 6.42 -15.23 -19.86
CA SER A 120 6.21 -15.53 -21.28
C SER A 120 4.74 -15.88 -21.58
N PRO A 121 4.29 -15.80 -22.85
CA PRO A 121 2.95 -16.24 -23.23
C PRO A 121 2.63 -17.69 -22.81
N GLU A 122 3.61 -18.59 -22.90
CA GLU A 122 3.47 -20.00 -22.49
C GLU A 122 3.34 -20.16 -20.97
N GLU A 123 4.12 -19.37 -20.21
CA GLU A 123 4.06 -19.35 -18.75
C GLU A 123 2.71 -18.82 -18.27
N ILE A 124 2.22 -17.73 -18.86
CA ILE A 124 0.90 -17.16 -18.58
C ILE A 124 -0.18 -18.22 -18.83
N THR A 125 -0.16 -18.86 -20.01
CA THR A 125 -1.13 -19.90 -20.39
C THR A 125 -1.12 -21.06 -19.39
N THR A 126 0.08 -21.50 -19.01
CA THR A 126 0.24 -22.59 -18.03
C THR A 126 -0.31 -22.20 -16.66
N LYS A 127 -0.02 -20.99 -16.19
CA LYS A 127 -0.47 -20.49 -14.88
C LYS A 127 -1.99 -20.36 -14.82
N ILE A 128 -2.60 -19.81 -15.86
CA ILE A 128 -4.06 -19.68 -15.95
C ILE A 128 -4.71 -21.06 -15.96
N ASN A 129 -4.28 -21.97 -16.84
CA ASN A 129 -4.95 -23.26 -17.00
C ASN A 129 -4.77 -24.19 -15.80
N LYS A 130 -3.63 -24.14 -15.11
CA LYS A 130 -3.32 -25.08 -14.01
C LYS A 130 -3.66 -24.55 -12.63
N PHE A 131 -3.54 -23.25 -12.38
CA PHE A 131 -3.59 -22.69 -11.02
C PHE A 131 -4.74 -21.71 -10.80
N ALA A 132 -5.34 -21.16 -11.87
CA ALA A 132 -6.48 -20.27 -11.70
C ALA A 132 -7.70 -21.04 -11.20
N PHE A 133 -8.23 -20.64 -10.06
CA PHE A 133 -9.44 -21.17 -9.49
C PHE A 133 -10.61 -20.93 -10.44
N THR A 134 -11.32 -22.01 -10.80
CA THR A 134 -12.56 -21.94 -11.56
C THR A 134 -13.75 -22.01 -10.62
N GLY A 135 -14.72 -21.10 -10.82
CA GLY A 135 -16.05 -21.23 -10.21
C GLY A 135 -16.98 -22.16 -10.99
N GLY A 136 -16.51 -22.75 -12.09
CA GLY A 136 -17.25 -23.73 -12.88
C GLY A 136 -17.16 -25.15 -12.32
N GLN A 137 -17.99 -26.03 -12.86
CA GLN A 137 -18.10 -27.43 -12.46
C GLN A 137 -17.01 -28.30 -13.08
N MET A 138 -16.79 -29.47 -12.48
CA MET A 138 -15.77 -30.42 -12.93
C MET A 138 -16.10 -31.02 -14.30
N THR A 139 -17.40 -31.21 -14.58
CA THR A 139 -17.86 -31.78 -15.85
C THR A 139 -18.73 -30.79 -16.64
N GLU A 140 -18.70 -30.91 -17.96
CA GLU A 140 -19.54 -30.11 -18.85
C GLU A 140 -21.04 -30.31 -18.56
N LYS A 141 -21.44 -31.54 -18.20
CA LYS A 141 -22.84 -31.85 -17.88
C LYS A 141 -23.33 -31.08 -16.65
N GLU A 142 -22.53 -31.06 -15.59
CA GLU A 142 -22.85 -30.29 -14.38
C GLU A 142 -22.81 -28.78 -14.64
N GLN A 143 -21.87 -28.32 -15.48
CA GLN A 143 -21.75 -26.91 -15.83
C GLN A 143 -22.95 -26.39 -16.65
N ARG A 144 -23.59 -27.26 -17.44
CA ARG A 144 -24.74 -26.93 -18.29
C ARG A 144 -26.10 -27.13 -17.61
N ALA A 145 -26.14 -27.83 -16.48
CA ALA A 145 -27.35 -28.07 -15.70
C ALA A 145 -27.75 -26.84 -14.88
#